data_AF-A0A7S1AK59-F1
#
_entry.id   AF-A0A7S1AK59-F1
#
_cell.length_a   1.000
_cell.length_b   1.000
_cell.length_c   1.000
_cell.angle_alpha   90.00
_cell.angle_beta   90.00
_cell.angle_gamma   90.00
#
_symmetry.space_group_name_H-M   'P 1'
#
loop_
_entity.id
_entity.type
_entity.pdbx_description
1 polymer ?
#
loop_
_entity_poly.entity_id
_entity_poly.type
_entity_poly.pdbx_seq_one_letter_code
_entity_poly.pdbx_strand_id
1 'polypeptide(L)'
;PRSRGGEPVPASNETSRGGPPALPQPQTLTRAFSVTSGFYRVYWTVDARKLRANDKQAVSPPFQLSFGDHFPNVAFKMMIYPKIVNDSKGGASFKKARGRGFVQLKCEAELFDVAAPVNFRIAIGSKETLQEPRGPVCHNFSASAVCGLRKEEEEWDFAAVVDQESMTFVVCLEIVK
;
A
#
# COMPACT_ATOMS: atom_id res chain seq x y z
N PRO A 1 -22.47 4.39 -67.22
CA PRO A 1 -22.26 3.78 -65.89
C PRO A 1 -21.62 4.76 -64.90
N ARG A 2 -22.44 5.21 -63.94
CA ARG A 2 -22.12 5.68 -62.58
C ARG A 2 -21.18 6.88 -62.37
N SER A 3 -21.86 7.93 -61.93
CA SER A 3 -21.48 9.17 -61.25
C SER A 3 -20.70 9.02 -59.92
N ARG A 4 -20.29 10.21 -59.43
CA ARG A 4 -19.93 10.63 -58.05
C ARG A 4 -18.42 10.57 -57.76
N GLY A 5 -17.75 11.65 -57.38
CA GLY A 5 -18.17 12.73 -56.47
C GLY A 5 -17.47 12.49 -55.13
N GLY A 6 -16.59 13.41 -54.72
CA GLY A 6 -15.85 13.29 -53.47
C GLY A 6 -14.99 14.52 -53.19
N GLU A 7 -15.58 15.46 -52.45
CA GLU A 7 -14.95 16.60 -51.77
C GLU A 7 -13.90 16.17 -50.72
N PRO A 8 -13.05 17.10 -50.23
CA PRO A 8 -11.92 16.78 -49.38
C PRO A 8 -12.37 16.41 -47.95
N VAL A 9 -11.74 15.38 -47.39
CA VAL A 9 -11.93 14.97 -46.00
C VAL A 9 -11.07 15.85 -45.09
N PRO A 10 -11.64 16.55 -44.08
CA PRO A 10 -10.87 17.13 -43.01
C PRO A 10 -10.59 16.05 -41.97
N ALA A 11 -9.31 15.73 -41.71
CA ALA A 11 -8.95 14.92 -40.55
C ALA A 11 -8.93 15.84 -39.32
N SER A 12 -10.01 15.74 -38.55
CA SER A 12 -10.22 16.37 -37.26
C SER A 12 -9.14 15.98 -36.24
N ASN A 13 -8.61 17.01 -35.58
CA ASN A 13 -7.75 16.94 -34.41
C ASN A 13 -8.58 16.45 -33.21
N GLU A 14 -8.52 15.17 -32.86
CA GLU A 14 -9.09 14.66 -31.59
C GLU A 14 -8.05 14.82 -30.48
N THR A 15 -8.05 16.00 -29.87
CA THR A 15 -7.40 16.22 -28.58
C THR A 15 -8.27 15.54 -27.51
N SER A 16 -7.89 14.34 -27.07
CA SER A 16 -8.48 13.70 -25.88
C SER A 16 -8.39 14.64 -24.68
N ARG A 17 -9.51 15.26 -24.32
CA ARG A 17 -9.66 15.97 -23.05
C ARG A 17 -9.64 14.94 -21.93
N GLY A 18 -8.51 14.85 -21.23
CA GLY A 18 -8.42 14.12 -19.97
C GLY A 18 -9.43 14.71 -18.98
N GLY A 19 -10.38 13.89 -18.55
CA GLY A 19 -11.26 14.23 -17.43
C GLY A 19 -10.45 14.49 -16.15
N PRO A 20 -11.06 15.15 -15.14
CA PRO A 20 -10.40 15.34 -13.86
C PRO A 20 -9.94 13.99 -13.31
N PRO A 21 -8.74 13.92 -12.68
CA PRO A 21 -8.25 12.68 -12.11
C PRO A 21 -9.28 12.16 -11.09
N ALA A 22 -9.68 10.90 -11.24
CA ALA A 22 -10.61 10.27 -10.32
C ALA A 22 -10.04 10.29 -8.89
N LEU A 23 -10.90 10.61 -7.91
CA LEU A 23 -10.49 10.58 -6.50
C LEU A 23 -10.00 9.18 -6.10
N PRO A 24 -8.98 9.07 -5.23
CA PRO A 24 -8.49 7.78 -4.75
C PRO A 24 -9.62 6.95 -4.13
N GLN A 25 -9.89 5.77 -4.68
CA GLN A 25 -10.89 4.87 -4.12
C GLN A 25 -10.32 4.16 -2.88
N PRO A 26 -11.04 4.13 -1.73
CA PRO A 26 -10.57 3.42 -0.55
C PRO A 26 -10.39 1.91 -0.80
N GLN A 27 -9.47 1.30 -0.05
CA GLN A 27 -9.10 -0.12 -0.15
C GLN A 27 -8.59 -0.54 -1.53
N THR A 28 -7.99 0.40 -2.28
CA THR A 28 -7.28 0.09 -3.52
C THR A 28 -5.81 -0.14 -3.28
N LEU A 29 -5.20 -0.93 -4.16
CA LEU A 29 -3.78 -1.24 -4.11
C LEU A 29 -3.18 -1.08 -5.50
N THR A 30 -2.15 -0.24 -5.62
CA THR A 30 -1.38 -0.03 -6.84
C THR A 30 0.06 -0.44 -6.65
N ARG A 31 0.76 -0.75 -7.75
CA ARG A 31 2.16 -1.17 -7.73
C ARG A 31 2.94 -0.35 -8.73
N ALA A 32 4.18 -0.01 -8.38
CA ALA A 32 5.09 0.69 -9.27
C ALA A 32 6.50 0.12 -9.13
N PHE A 33 7.21 0.00 -10.25
CA PHE A 33 8.62 -0.31 -10.26
C PHE A 33 9.39 0.90 -10.77
N SER A 34 10.39 1.33 -10.01
CA SER A 34 11.27 2.43 -10.37
C SER A 34 12.55 1.89 -10.97
N VAL A 35 12.77 2.09 -12.27
CA VAL A 35 14.00 1.65 -12.95
C VAL A 35 15.23 2.36 -12.38
N THR A 36 15.10 3.64 -12.03
CA THR A 36 16.21 4.47 -11.52
C THR A 36 16.64 4.10 -10.11
N SER A 37 15.69 3.80 -9.21
CA SER A 37 16.00 3.40 -7.84
C SER A 37 16.07 1.89 -7.64
N GLY A 38 15.65 1.10 -8.63
CA GLY A 38 15.57 -0.37 -8.55
C GLY A 38 14.53 -0.90 -7.55
N PHE A 39 13.69 -0.03 -7.00
CA PHE A 39 12.76 -0.39 -5.93
C PHE A 39 11.38 -0.74 -6.49
N TYR A 40 10.81 -1.80 -5.94
CA TYR A 40 9.42 -2.19 -6.16
C TYR A 40 8.56 -1.63 -5.03
N ARG A 41 7.52 -0.88 -5.37
CA ARG A 41 6.64 -0.22 -4.41
C ARG A 41 5.22 -0.70 -4.54
N VAL A 42 4.60 -0.94 -3.40
CA VAL A 42 3.18 -1.27 -3.27
C VAL A 42 2.53 -0.16 -2.46
N TYR A 43 1.57 0.52 -3.07
CA TYR A 43 0.79 1.57 -2.41
C TYR A 43 -0.58 1.03 -2.08
N TRP A 44 -0.98 1.18 -0.83
CA TRP A 44 -2.30 0.81 -0.37
C TRP A 44 -3.04 2.04 0.16
N THR A 45 -4.13 2.37 -0.51
CA THR A 45 -5.04 3.45 -0.13
C THR A 45 -6.03 2.92 0.90
N VAL A 46 -6.01 3.49 2.10
CA VAL A 46 -6.80 3.07 3.25
C VAL A 46 -7.92 4.06 3.50
N ASP A 47 -9.09 3.55 3.84
CA ASP A 47 -10.21 4.36 4.30
C ASP A 47 -9.92 4.97 5.68
N ALA A 48 -9.82 6.29 5.77
CA ALA A 48 -9.50 6.99 7.01
C ALA A 48 -10.63 6.88 8.05
N ARG A 49 -11.86 6.52 7.65
CA ARG A 49 -12.97 6.30 8.59
C ARG A 49 -12.68 5.15 9.57
N LYS A 50 -11.87 4.18 9.16
CA LYS A 50 -11.40 3.08 10.04
C LYS A 50 -10.61 3.61 11.25
N LEU A 51 -9.89 4.72 11.10
CA LEU A 51 -9.11 5.32 12.20
C LEU A 51 -9.97 5.84 13.35
N ARG A 52 -11.26 6.11 13.08
CA ARG A 52 -12.22 6.63 14.08
C ARG A 52 -13.21 5.56 14.56
N ALA A 53 -13.15 4.36 13.99
CA ALA A 53 -14.05 3.26 14.29
C ALA A 53 -13.49 2.32 15.36
N ASN A 54 -14.31 1.35 15.78
CA ASN A 54 -13.90 0.31 16.72
C ASN A 54 -13.14 -0.85 16.04
N ASP A 55 -12.81 -0.71 14.75
CA ASP A 55 -11.96 -1.64 14.01
C ASP A 55 -10.65 -1.91 14.77
N LYS A 56 -10.29 -3.19 14.83
CA LYS A 56 -9.06 -3.68 15.45
C LYS A 56 -7.92 -3.88 14.46
N GLN A 57 -8.22 -3.81 13.17
CA GLN A 57 -7.23 -3.87 12.10
C GLN A 57 -7.80 -3.31 10.79
N ALA A 58 -6.92 -2.89 9.89
CA ALA A 58 -7.21 -2.73 8.47
C ALA A 58 -6.34 -3.71 7.67
N VAL A 59 -6.85 -4.20 6.55
CA VAL A 59 -6.18 -5.23 5.74
C VAL A 59 -6.18 -4.78 4.29
N SER A 60 -5.03 -4.85 3.62
CA SER A 60 -4.94 -4.54 2.19
C SER A 60 -5.58 -5.63 1.34
N PRO A 61 -6.00 -5.32 0.11
CA PRO A 61 -6.12 -6.34 -0.92
C PRO A 61 -4.82 -7.17 -1.02
N PRO A 62 -4.89 -8.45 -1.42
CA PRO A 62 -3.69 -9.24 -1.63
C PRO A 62 -2.84 -8.70 -2.79
N PHE A 63 -1.53 -8.85 -2.68
CA PHE A 63 -0.57 -8.56 -3.74
C PHE A 63 0.50 -9.66 -3.80
N GLN A 64 1.25 -9.71 -4.91
CA GLN A 64 2.22 -10.76 -5.15
C GLN A 64 3.64 -10.19 -5.08
N LEU A 65 4.53 -10.92 -4.41
CA LEU A 65 5.97 -10.70 -4.42
C LEU A 65 6.66 -11.95 -4.97
N SER A 66 7.81 -11.77 -5.61
CA SER A 66 8.61 -12.87 -6.18
C SER A 66 9.90 -13.06 -5.38
N PHE A 67 10.21 -14.31 -5.01
CA PHE A 67 11.40 -14.70 -4.24
C PHE A 67 12.20 -15.75 -5.03
N GLY A 68 12.98 -15.28 -5.99
CA GLY A 68 13.75 -16.15 -6.89
C GLY A 68 12.86 -17.10 -7.69
N ASP A 69 13.48 -18.13 -8.25
CA ASP A 69 12.83 -19.03 -9.21
C ASP A 69 11.82 -19.99 -8.56
N HIS A 70 12.04 -20.34 -7.29
CA HIS A 70 11.17 -21.29 -6.57
C HIS A 70 9.84 -20.67 -6.12
N PHE A 71 9.79 -19.35 -5.98
CA PHE A 71 8.63 -18.65 -5.44
C PHE A 71 8.27 -17.42 -6.29
N PRO A 72 7.86 -17.60 -7.56
CA PRO A 72 7.67 -16.48 -8.48
C PRO A 72 6.46 -15.61 -8.15
N ASN A 73 5.45 -16.15 -7.44
CA ASN A 73 4.23 -15.43 -7.09
C ASN A 73 3.74 -15.87 -5.70
N VAL A 74 4.20 -15.17 -4.66
CA VAL A 74 3.75 -15.42 -3.29
C VAL A 74 2.84 -14.29 -2.84
N ALA A 75 1.69 -14.67 -2.29
CA ALA A 75 0.67 -13.74 -1.85
C ALA A 75 1.04 -13.09 -0.52
N PHE A 76 0.91 -11.76 -0.47
CA PHE A 76 1.12 -10.94 0.72
C PHE A 76 -0.06 -10.01 0.97
N LYS A 77 -0.18 -9.58 2.23
CA LYS A 77 -1.06 -8.50 2.68
C LYS A 77 -0.31 -7.55 3.59
N MET A 78 -0.63 -6.27 3.50
CA MET A 78 -0.31 -5.29 4.54
C MET A 78 -1.46 -5.26 5.55
N MET A 79 -1.10 -5.18 6.82
CA MET A 79 -2.02 -5.15 7.96
C MET A 79 -1.69 -3.94 8.80
N ILE A 80 -2.70 -3.12 9.12
CA ILE A 80 -2.55 -2.02 10.07
C ILE A 80 -3.22 -2.44 11.37
N TYR A 81 -2.51 -2.27 12.47
CA TYR A 81 -3.04 -2.49 13.81
C TYR A 81 -3.00 -1.19 14.62
N PRO A 82 -4.01 -0.92 15.45
CA PRO A 82 -3.99 0.20 16.37
C PRO A 82 -2.94 -0.04 17.46
N LYS A 83 -2.34 1.05 17.96
CA LYS A 83 -1.52 0.99 19.17
C LYS A 83 -2.38 0.54 20.34
N ILE A 84 -1.92 -0.44 21.10
CA ILE A 84 -2.59 -0.86 22.33
C ILE A 84 -2.39 0.25 23.36
N VAL A 85 -3.49 0.85 23.82
CA VAL A 85 -3.45 1.93 24.82
C VAL A 85 -3.68 1.40 26.24
N ASN A 86 -4.35 0.26 26.38
CA ASN A 86 -4.52 -0.47 27.63
C ASN A 86 -4.96 -1.92 27.36
N ASP A 87 -4.83 -2.79 28.37
CA ASP A 87 -5.24 -4.20 28.28
C ASP A 87 -6.75 -4.43 28.53
N SER A 88 -7.50 -3.34 28.73
CA SER A 88 -8.96 -3.41 28.94
C SER A 88 -9.69 -3.85 27.66
N LYS A 89 -10.91 -4.40 27.81
CA LYS A 89 -11.76 -4.76 26.67
C LYS A 89 -11.92 -3.55 25.71
N GLY A 90 -11.47 -3.72 24.47
CA GLY A 90 -11.47 -2.67 23.45
C GLY A 90 -10.28 -1.70 23.48
N GLY A 91 -9.24 -1.99 24.25
CA GLY A 91 -7.97 -1.23 24.32
C GLY A 91 -7.15 -1.19 23.03
N ALA A 92 -7.42 -2.13 22.13
CA ALA A 92 -6.78 -2.28 20.82
C ALA A 92 -7.74 -1.91 19.67
N SER A 93 -8.29 -0.69 19.67
CA SER A 93 -9.07 -0.15 18.55
C SER A 93 -8.48 1.18 18.07
N PHE A 94 -8.65 1.50 16.79
CA PHE A 94 -8.12 2.75 16.24
C PHE A 94 -8.71 4.00 16.91
N LYS A 95 -10.00 3.96 17.26
CA LYS A 95 -10.65 5.02 18.03
C LYS A 95 -9.91 5.31 19.34
N LYS A 96 -9.52 4.28 20.10
CA LYS A 96 -8.78 4.48 21.36
C LYS A 96 -7.33 4.91 21.12
N ALA A 97 -6.69 4.36 20.09
CA ALA A 97 -5.32 4.71 19.71
C ALA A 97 -5.18 6.13 19.13
N ARG A 98 -6.32 6.81 18.85
CA ARG A 98 -6.39 8.13 18.21
C ARG A 98 -5.72 8.12 16.83
N GLY A 99 -5.97 7.09 16.04
CA GLY A 99 -5.38 6.93 14.71
C GLY A 99 -3.90 6.53 14.69
N ARG A 100 -3.30 6.22 15.84
CA ARG A 100 -1.93 5.69 15.91
C ARG A 100 -1.90 4.17 15.84
N GLY A 101 -0.81 3.63 15.32
CA GLY A 101 -0.67 2.18 15.18
C GLY A 101 0.59 1.77 14.46
N PHE A 102 0.64 0.53 14.01
CA PHE A 102 1.78 -0.03 13.31
C PHE A 102 1.34 -0.85 12.09
N VAL A 103 2.27 -1.03 11.15
CA VAL A 103 2.06 -1.79 9.92
C VAL A 103 2.84 -3.11 10.01
N GLN A 104 2.18 -4.20 9.62
CA GLN A 104 2.81 -5.50 9.41
C GLN A 104 2.61 -5.97 7.98
N LEU A 105 3.63 -6.62 7.44
CA LEU A 105 3.60 -7.39 6.22
C LEU A 105 3.36 -8.86 6.58
N LYS A 106 2.36 -9.49 5.95
CA LYS A 106 2.01 -10.89 6.15
C LYS A 106 2.15 -11.66 4.85
N CYS A 107 2.92 -12.74 4.88
CA CYS A 107 2.94 -13.80 3.87
C CYS A 107 1.71 -14.70 4.07
N GLU A 108 1.03 -15.03 2.98
CA GLU A 108 -0.15 -15.92 2.98
C GLU A 108 0.17 -17.31 2.43
N ALA A 109 1.46 -17.59 2.17
CA ALA A 109 1.93 -18.90 1.72
C ALA A 109 2.83 -19.57 2.76
N GLU A 110 2.88 -20.89 2.70
CA GLU A 110 3.89 -21.69 3.40
C GLU A 110 5.17 -21.70 2.57
N LEU A 111 6.22 -21.05 3.10
CA LEU A 111 7.54 -21.03 2.48
C LEU A 111 8.42 -22.05 3.17
N PHE A 112 9.17 -22.82 2.39
CA PHE A 112 10.21 -23.72 2.88
C PHE A 112 11.58 -23.02 2.86
N ASP A 113 12.57 -23.62 3.55
CA ASP A 113 13.85 -23.02 3.98
C ASP A 113 14.77 -22.46 2.88
N VAL A 114 14.34 -22.55 1.62
CA VAL A 114 15.06 -22.07 0.43
C VAL A 114 14.64 -20.64 0.03
N ALA A 115 13.65 -20.04 0.71
CA ALA A 115 13.21 -18.67 0.41
C ALA A 115 14.24 -17.63 0.88
N ALA A 116 14.65 -16.74 -0.04
CA ALA A 116 15.53 -15.63 0.29
C ALA A 116 14.82 -14.62 1.24
N PRO A 117 15.56 -14.02 2.21
CA PRO A 117 15.01 -12.96 3.04
C PRO A 117 14.53 -11.75 2.24
N VAL A 118 13.54 -11.06 2.79
CA VAL A 118 12.92 -9.88 2.19
C VAL A 118 13.40 -8.64 2.91
N ASN A 119 14.01 -7.72 2.16
CA ASN A 119 14.38 -6.41 2.66
C ASN A 119 13.30 -5.41 2.27
N PHE A 120 12.70 -4.73 3.25
CA PHE A 120 11.66 -3.75 2.95
C PHE A 120 11.67 -2.54 3.88
N ARG A 121 11.12 -1.43 3.39
CA ARG A 121 10.83 -0.21 4.13
C ARG A 121 9.34 0.08 4.09
N ILE A 122 8.86 0.85 5.07
CA ILE A 122 7.48 1.29 5.14
C ILE A 122 7.45 2.82 5.25
N ALA A 123 6.58 3.46 4.48
CA ALA A 123 6.26 4.88 4.59
C ALA A 123 4.73 5.08 4.65
N ILE A 124 4.30 6.25 5.11
CA ILE A 124 2.90 6.65 5.13
C ILE A 124 2.72 8.04 4.49
N GLY A 125 1.50 8.30 4.03
CA GLY A 125 1.13 9.56 3.39
C GLY A 125 1.44 9.59 1.90
N SER A 126 1.15 10.73 1.28
CA SER A 126 1.36 10.93 -0.15
C SER A 126 1.64 12.40 -0.44
N LYS A 127 2.43 12.67 -1.48
CA LYS A 127 2.82 14.04 -1.88
C LYS A 127 3.33 14.83 -0.67
N GLU A 128 2.61 15.87 -0.26
CA GLU A 128 2.97 16.79 0.82
C GLU A 128 2.90 16.17 2.22
N THR A 129 2.13 15.09 2.40
CA THR A 129 2.02 14.37 3.68
C THR A 129 2.92 13.15 3.76
N LEU A 130 3.76 12.90 2.73
CA LEU A 130 4.67 11.77 2.71
C LEU A 130 5.69 11.90 3.83
N GLN A 131 5.72 10.91 4.72
CA GLN A 131 6.74 10.80 5.75
C GLN A 131 7.93 9.99 5.25
N GLU A 132 9.09 10.23 5.86
CA GLU A 132 10.31 9.47 5.57
C GLU A 132 10.09 7.96 5.76
N PRO A 133 10.53 7.13 4.79
CA PRO A 133 10.46 5.68 4.95
C PRO A 133 11.29 5.18 6.14
N ARG A 134 10.71 4.28 6.93
CA ARG A 134 11.40 3.58 8.04
C ARG A 134 11.83 2.19 7.63
N GLY A 135 12.94 1.72 8.21
CA GLY A 135 13.63 0.48 7.84
C GLY A 135 15.01 0.74 7.19
N PRO A 136 15.60 -0.23 6.47
CA PRO A 136 14.99 -1.49 6.05
C PRO A 136 14.90 -2.53 7.18
N VAL A 137 13.90 -3.40 7.07
CA VAL A 137 13.79 -4.63 7.84
C VAL A 137 14.13 -5.79 6.91
N CYS A 138 15.03 -6.67 7.37
CA CYS A 138 15.35 -7.93 6.71
C CYS A 138 14.59 -9.05 7.43
N HIS A 139 13.76 -9.81 6.71
CA HIS A 139 12.94 -10.87 7.31
C HIS A 139 12.84 -12.11 6.44
N ASN A 140 13.00 -13.28 7.07
CA ASN A 140 12.71 -14.56 6.42
C ASN A 140 11.28 -15.01 6.74
N PHE A 141 10.41 -15.01 5.72
CA PHE A 141 9.00 -15.39 5.88
C PHE A 141 8.77 -16.91 5.99
N SER A 142 9.77 -17.77 5.78
CA SER A 142 9.68 -19.20 6.13
C SER A 142 9.72 -19.43 7.64
N ALA A 143 10.43 -18.58 8.39
CA ALA A 143 10.54 -18.68 9.85
C ALA A 143 9.33 -18.09 10.58
N SER A 144 8.75 -17.01 10.04
CA SER A 144 7.50 -16.41 10.53
C SER A 144 6.77 -15.73 9.39
N ALA A 145 5.47 -16.04 9.23
CA ALA A 145 4.65 -15.48 8.17
C ALA A 145 4.37 -13.97 8.33
N VAL A 146 4.73 -13.34 9.45
CA VAL A 146 4.44 -11.92 9.72
C VAL A 146 5.70 -11.19 10.18
N CYS A 147 5.88 -9.97 9.68
CA CYS A 147 6.95 -9.07 10.09
C CYS A 147 6.49 -7.60 10.02
N GLY A 148 7.07 -6.74 10.84
CA GLY A 148 6.86 -5.29 10.83
C GLY A 148 8.15 -4.54 11.08
N LEU A 149 8.06 -3.24 11.31
CA LEU A 149 9.20 -2.45 11.77
C LEU A 149 9.63 -2.86 13.19
N ARG A 150 10.82 -2.40 13.60
CA ARG A 150 11.31 -2.55 14.98
C ARG A 150 10.42 -1.78 15.95
N LYS A 151 10.37 -2.21 17.21
CA LYS A 151 9.45 -1.68 18.24
C LYS A 151 9.60 -0.18 18.46
N GLU A 152 10.81 0.35 18.30
CA GLU A 152 11.15 1.76 18.49
C GLU A 152 10.67 2.64 17.33
N GLU A 153 10.41 2.03 16.17
CA GLU A 153 10.10 2.72 14.90
C GLU A 153 8.74 2.31 14.32
N GLU A 154 8.02 1.35 14.93
CA GLU A 154 6.80 0.78 14.37
C GLU A 154 5.58 1.69 14.50
N GLU A 155 5.59 2.65 15.43
CA GLU A 155 4.45 3.52 15.70
C GLU A 155 4.33 4.67 14.70
N TRP A 156 3.25 4.68 13.96
CA TRP A 156 2.85 5.73 13.03
C TRP A 156 1.64 6.50 13.57
N ASP A 157 1.58 7.79 13.24
CA ASP A 157 0.34 8.57 13.33
C ASP A 157 -0.31 8.63 11.95
N PHE A 158 -1.27 7.74 11.70
CA PHE A 158 -1.97 7.70 10.42
C PHE A 158 -2.93 8.89 10.27
N ALA A 159 -3.42 9.46 11.37
CA ALA A 159 -4.32 10.61 11.33
C ALA A 159 -3.62 11.86 10.78
N ALA A 160 -2.31 11.99 11.01
CA ALA A 160 -1.48 13.10 10.53
C ALA A 160 -1.32 13.14 9.00
N VAL A 161 -1.60 12.05 8.29
CA VAL A 161 -1.40 11.94 6.83
C VAL A 161 -2.69 11.69 6.05
N VAL A 162 -3.85 11.88 6.70
CA VAL A 162 -5.16 11.76 6.05
C VAL A 162 -5.38 12.93 5.10
N ASP A 163 -5.61 12.61 3.84
CA ASP A 163 -6.20 13.53 2.88
C ASP A 163 -7.68 13.75 3.24
N GLN A 164 -8.03 14.99 3.57
CA GLN A 164 -9.37 15.35 4.03
C GLN A 164 -10.39 15.38 2.89
N GLU A 165 -9.96 15.52 1.63
CA GLU A 165 -10.87 15.54 0.49
C GLU A 165 -11.36 14.13 0.18
N SER A 166 -10.43 13.18 0.00
CA SER A 166 -10.78 11.78 -0.28
C SER A 166 -11.16 10.97 0.96
N MET A 167 -10.86 11.48 2.16
CA MET A 167 -10.94 10.73 3.42
C MET A 167 -10.15 9.41 3.37
N THR A 168 -8.95 9.48 2.79
CA THR A 168 -8.02 8.35 2.69
C THR A 168 -6.63 8.70 3.19
N PHE A 169 -5.82 7.68 3.43
CA PHE A 169 -4.37 7.82 3.58
C PHE A 169 -3.68 6.66 2.86
N VAL A 170 -2.39 6.79 2.58
CA VAL A 170 -1.61 5.78 1.86
C VAL A 170 -0.57 5.15 2.77
N VAL A 171 -0.44 3.83 2.68
CA VAL A 171 0.72 3.07 3.17
C VAL A 171 1.54 2.62 1.98
N CYS A 172 2.83 2.89 1.99
CA CYS A 172 3.77 2.47 0.96
C CYS A 172 4.72 1.41 1.53
N LEU A 173 4.69 0.22 0.93
CA LEU A 173 5.71 -0.81 1.13
C LEU A 173 6.73 -0.69 0.00
N GLU A 174 8.00 -0.53 0.34
CA GLU A 174 9.11 -0.47 -0.61
C GLU A 174 10.00 -1.71 -0.41
N ILE A 175 10.07 -2.56 -1.42
CA ILE A 175 11.01 -3.69 -1.46
C ILE A 175 12.34 -3.17 -1.98
N VAL A 176 13.38 -3.33 -1.16
CA VAL A 176 14.76 -2.94 -1.48
C VAL A 176 15.55 -4.20 -1.83
N LYS A 177 16.50 -4.05 -2.76
CA LYS A 177 17.43 -5.14 -3.12
C LYS A 177 18.51 -5.29 -2.06
#